data_AF-A0A2E8E6V2-F1
#
_entry.id   AF-A0A2E8E6V2-F1
#
_cell.length_a   1.000
_cell.length_b   1.000
_cell.length_c   1.000
_cell.angle_alpha   90.00
_cell.angle_beta   90.00
_cell.angle_gamma   90.00
#
_symmetry.space_group_name_H-M   'P 1'
#
loop_
_entity.id
_entity.type
_entity.pdbx_description
1 polymer ?
#
loop_
_entity_poly.entity_id
_entity_poly.type
_entity_poly.pdbx_seq_one_letter_code
_entity_poly.pdbx_strand_id
1 'polypeptide(L)'
;MNYNFDQPINRNQTNSFKWDFVKRDGDKVYWDETDPTRHDKPVLPMWVADMDFPSPQPVVDAITSQAQMGIYGYAYPSPAYYESVVNWLCTDDVYPGACVYCCA
;
A
#
# COMPACT_ATOMS: atom_id res chain seq x y z
N MET A 1 -13.66 -4.61 -15.36
CA MET A 1 -12.97 -5.40 -14.32
C MET A 1 -13.93 -5.58 -13.15
N ASN A 2 -13.92 -6.75 -12.50
CA ASN A 2 -14.75 -7.02 -11.34
C ASN A 2 -13.86 -7.10 -10.10
N TYR A 3 -14.03 -6.20 -9.14
CA TYR A 3 -13.29 -6.18 -7.88
C TYR A 3 -14.24 -6.47 -6.74
N ASN A 4 -13.85 -7.38 -5.85
CA ASN A 4 -14.64 -7.70 -4.66
C ASN A 4 -14.09 -6.94 -3.45
N PHE A 5 -14.65 -5.75 -3.18
CA PHE A 5 -14.30 -4.95 -1.99
C PHE A 5 -15.04 -5.42 -0.72
N ASP A 6 -16.02 -6.31 -0.84
CA ASP A 6 -16.77 -6.85 0.30
C ASP A 6 -16.09 -8.07 0.94
N GLN A 7 -15.03 -8.59 0.33
CA GLN A 7 -14.28 -9.72 0.87
C GLN A 7 -13.42 -9.27 2.05
N PRO A 8 -13.68 -9.76 3.29
CA PRO A 8 -12.80 -9.48 4.41
C PRO A 8 -11.47 -10.23 4.24
N ILE A 9 -10.37 -9.54 4.53
CA ILE A 9 -9.02 -10.10 4.52
C ILE A 9 -8.45 -9.99 5.94
N ASN A 10 -8.05 -11.14 6.50
CA ASN A 10 -7.37 -11.15 7.79
C ASN A 10 -5.93 -10.63 7.61
N ARG A 11 -5.58 -9.58 8.36
CA ARG A 11 -4.26 -8.93 8.38
C ARG A 11 -3.58 -9.01 9.76
N ASN A 12 -4.08 -9.84 10.67
CA ASN A 12 -3.40 -10.18 11.91
C ASN A 12 -2.21 -11.09 11.61
N GLN A 13 -1.15 -10.95 12.41
CA GLN A 13 0.08 -11.74 12.29
C GLN A 13 0.78 -11.58 10.92
N THR A 14 0.51 -10.48 10.20
CA THR A 14 1.18 -10.15 8.94
C THR A 14 2.26 -9.07 9.12
N ASN A 15 2.62 -8.73 10.36
CA ASN A 15 3.44 -7.57 10.72
C ASN A 15 2.84 -6.24 10.24
N SER A 16 1.51 -6.14 10.23
CA SER A 16 0.78 -4.94 9.81
C SER A 16 0.82 -3.88 10.90
N PHE A 17 1.33 -2.68 10.60
CA PHE A 17 1.33 -1.59 11.59
C PHE A 17 -0.08 -1.21 12.05
N LYS A 18 -1.08 -1.31 11.16
CA LYS A 18 -2.49 -1.05 11.47
C LYS A 18 -3.11 -2.09 12.40
N TRP A 19 -2.78 -3.37 12.18
CA TRP A 19 -3.49 -4.53 12.75
C TRP A 19 -2.70 -5.31 13.80
N ASP A 20 -1.40 -5.10 13.96
CA ASP A 20 -0.57 -5.86 14.91
C ASP A 20 0.09 -4.97 15.97
N PHE A 21 0.13 -3.64 15.77
CA PHE A 21 0.94 -2.75 16.61
C PHE A 21 0.19 -1.53 17.11
N VAL A 22 0.58 -1.08 18.31
CA VAL A 22 0.18 0.20 18.89
C VAL A 22 1.41 0.88 19.50
N LYS A 23 1.40 2.21 19.61
CA LYS A 23 2.38 2.95 20.40
C LYS A 23 1.89 3.04 21.85
N ARG A 24 2.62 2.43 22.78
CA ARG A 24 2.41 2.58 24.25
C ARG A 24 3.70 3.13 24.86
N ASP A 25 3.59 4.19 25.65
CA ASP A 25 4.71 4.83 26.34
C ASP A 25 5.92 5.20 25.45
N GLY A 26 5.66 5.49 24.17
CA GLY A 26 6.69 5.84 23.17
C GLY A 26 7.23 4.65 22.38
N ASP A 27 7.00 3.42 22.83
CA ASP A 27 7.47 2.20 22.18
C ASP A 27 6.40 1.54 21.32
N LYS A 28 6.85 0.84 20.26
CA LYS A 28 6.01 0.00 19.42
C LYS A 28 5.87 -1.37 20.09
N VAL A 29 4.65 -1.74 20.45
CA VAL A 29 4.35 -3.03 21.06
C VAL A 29 3.29 -3.77 20.26
N TYR A 30 3.31 -5.10 20.33
CA TYR A 30 2.18 -5.89 19.85
C TYR A 30 0.95 -5.53 20.65
N TRP A 31 -0.10 -5.12 19.96
CA TRP A 31 -1.36 -4.80 20.60
C TRP A 31 -2.20 -6.08 20.76
N ASP A 32 -3.01 -6.11 21.80
CA ASP A 32 -3.92 -7.20 22.14
C ASP A 32 -5.35 -6.90 21.67
N GLU A 33 -5.49 -6.02 20.68
CA GLU A 33 -6.77 -5.51 20.15
C GLU A 33 -7.62 -4.74 21.17
N THR A 34 -7.04 -4.35 22.31
CA THR A 34 -7.71 -3.60 23.38
C THR A 34 -7.22 -2.17 23.48
N ASP A 35 -8.10 -1.30 23.96
CA ASP A 35 -7.80 0.10 24.24
C ASP A 35 -7.92 0.39 25.74
N PRO A 36 -6.80 0.69 26.44
CA PRO A 36 -6.80 1.03 27.86
C PRO A 36 -7.68 2.24 28.20
N THR A 37 -7.87 3.18 27.27
CA THR A 37 -8.77 4.33 27.44
C THR A 37 -10.25 3.95 27.33
N ARG A 38 -10.54 2.72 26.90
CA ARG A 38 -11.90 2.18 26.73
C ARG A 38 -12.15 0.95 27.60
N HIS A 39 -11.48 0.85 28.75
CA HIS A 39 -11.58 -0.26 29.70
C HIS A 39 -11.23 -1.62 29.06
N ASP A 40 -10.15 -1.64 28.28
CA ASP A 40 -9.61 -2.83 27.59
C ASP A 40 -10.65 -3.54 26.70
N LYS A 41 -11.61 -2.78 26.15
CA LYS A 41 -12.57 -3.32 25.18
C LYS A 41 -11.91 -3.56 23.83
N PRO A 42 -12.35 -4.57 23.07
CA PRO A 42 -11.93 -4.77 21.70
C PRO A 42 -12.17 -3.52 20.85
N VAL A 43 -11.17 -3.13 20.05
CA VAL A 43 -11.26 -1.98 19.14
C VAL A 43 -10.91 -2.36 17.70
N LEU A 44 -11.60 -1.74 16.75
CA LEU A 44 -11.32 -1.89 15.33
C LEU A 44 -10.29 -0.83 14.89
N PRO A 45 -9.20 -1.22 14.19
CA PRO A 45 -8.19 -0.27 13.76
C PRO A 45 -8.67 0.54 12.54
N MET A 46 -8.86 1.85 12.74
CA MET A 46 -9.35 2.79 11.71
C MET A 46 -8.43 4.01 11.53
N TRP A 47 -7.13 3.86 11.81
CA TRP A 47 -6.22 4.98 12.06
C TRP A 47 -5.08 5.13 11.04
N VAL A 48 -4.42 4.03 10.64
CA VAL A 48 -3.36 4.08 9.61
C VAL A 48 -4.00 4.25 8.23
N ALA A 49 -3.43 5.15 7.42
CA ALA A 49 -3.87 5.43 6.05
C ALA A 49 -3.35 4.38 5.04
N ASP A 50 -3.58 3.10 5.34
CA ASP A 50 -3.51 1.99 4.38
C ASP A 50 -4.90 1.32 4.26
N MET A 51 -5.07 0.42 3.29
CA MET A 51 -6.36 -0.19 2.97
C MET A 51 -6.40 -1.67 3.38
N ASP A 52 -7.59 -2.17 3.69
CA ASP A 52 -7.87 -3.59 3.93
C ASP A 52 -8.44 -4.28 2.67
N PHE A 53 -7.99 -3.81 1.50
CA PHE A 53 -8.34 -4.36 0.19
C PHE A 53 -7.11 -4.95 -0.49
N PRO A 54 -7.27 -5.96 -1.36
CA PRO A 54 -6.17 -6.49 -2.13
C PRO A 54 -5.66 -5.42 -3.12
N SER A 55 -4.37 -5.43 -3.43
CA SER A 55 -3.82 -4.63 -4.52
C SER A 55 -4.45 -5.04 -5.86
N PRO A 56 -4.54 -4.13 -6.85
CA PRO A 56 -5.03 -4.48 -8.18
C PRO A 56 -4.25 -5.65 -8.79
N GLN A 57 -4.94 -6.55 -9.50
CA GLN A 57 -4.33 -7.73 -10.12
C GLN A 57 -3.07 -7.42 -10.95
N PRO A 58 -3.02 -6.34 -11.77
CA PRO A 58 -1.80 -6.01 -12.51
C PRO A 58 -0.57 -5.76 -11.63
N VAL A 59 -0.75 -5.25 -10.40
CA VAL A 59 0.34 -5.02 -9.44
C VAL A 59 0.80 -6.35 -8.84
N VAL A 60 -0.15 -7.21 -8.46
CA VAL A 60 0.14 -8.56 -7.93
C VAL A 60 0.90 -9.40 -8.95
N ASP A 61 0.48 -9.35 -10.22
CA ASP A 61 1.13 -10.09 -11.32
C ASP A 61 2.56 -9.60 -11.57
N ALA A 62 2.77 -8.28 -11.57
CA ALA A 62 4.09 -7.69 -11.74
C ALA A 62 5.06 -8.11 -10.63
N ILE A 63 4.63 -8.05 -9.36
CA ILE A 63 5.44 -8.48 -8.21
C ILE A 63 5.73 -9.99 -8.29
N THR A 64 4.71 -10.80 -8.61
CA THR A 64 4.84 -12.26 -8.73
C THR A 64 5.82 -12.63 -9.85
N SER A 65 5.72 -11.99 -11.01
CA SER A 65 6.64 -12.20 -12.12
C SER A 65 8.09 -11.86 -11.76
N GLN A 66 8.31 -10.76 -11.03
CA GLN A 66 9.64 -10.38 -10.55
C GLN A 66 10.18 -11.41 -9.55
N ALA A 67 9.36 -11.84 -8.59
CA ALA A 67 9.72 -12.88 -7.62
C ALA A 67 9.99 -14.27 -8.26
N GLN A 68 9.53 -14.51 -9.49
CA GLN A 68 9.85 -15.74 -10.21
C GLN A 68 11.20 -15.68 -10.94
N MET A 69 11.79 -14.50 -11.12
CA MET A 69 13.08 -14.36 -11.83
C MET A 69 14.24 -15.02 -11.07
N GLY A 70 14.14 -15.15 -9.74
CA GLY A 70 15.14 -15.83 -8.91
C GLY A 70 16.47 -15.08 -8.73
N ILE A 71 16.61 -13.86 -9.28
CA ILE A 71 17.80 -13.00 -9.15
C ILE A 71 17.33 -11.58 -8.81
N TYR A 72 17.79 -11.02 -7.69
CA TYR A 72 17.34 -9.73 -7.15
C TYR A 72 18.50 -8.76 -6.92
N GLY A 73 19.35 -8.61 -7.94
CA GLY A 73 20.49 -7.70 -7.92
C GLY A 73 20.11 -6.23 -8.14
N TYR A 74 21.13 -5.40 -8.41
CA TYR A 74 20.92 -3.98 -8.70
C TYR A 74 20.02 -3.76 -9.93
N ALA A 75 18.99 -2.94 -9.76
CA ALA A 75 18.08 -2.53 -10.82
C ALA A 75 18.27 -1.06 -11.17
N TYR A 76 18.03 -0.72 -12.44
CA TYR A 76 17.99 0.65 -12.92
C TYR A 76 16.58 0.94 -13.48
N PRO A 77 15.98 2.11 -13.18
CA PRO A 77 14.66 2.45 -13.71
C PRO A 77 14.66 2.49 -15.24
N SER A 78 13.70 1.81 -15.88
CA SER A 78 13.56 1.82 -17.34
C SER A 78 12.86 3.11 -17.82
N PRO A 79 13.01 3.49 -19.11
CA PRO A 79 12.22 4.59 -19.68
C PRO A 79 10.71 4.44 -19.44
N ALA A 80 10.19 3.21 -19.54
CA ALA A 80 8.78 2.89 -19.30
C ALA A 80 8.30 3.24 -17.87
N TYR A 81 9.17 3.16 -16.86
CA TYR A 81 8.84 3.61 -15.50
C TYR A 81 8.51 5.10 -15.50
N TYR A 82 9.37 5.93 -16.09
CA TYR A 82 9.16 7.38 -16.15
C TYR A 82 7.94 7.73 -17.00
N GLU A 83 7.79 7.11 -18.18
CA GLU A 83 6.64 7.30 -19.05
C GLU A 83 5.31 7.01 -18.32
N SER A 84 5.25 5.95 -17.50
CA SER A 84 4.03 5.60 -16.76
C SER A 84 3.59 6.70 -15.78
N VAL A 85 4.54 7.32 -15.07
CA VAL A 85 4.28 8.41 -14.11
C VAL A 85 3.86 9.68 -14.85
N VAL A 86 4.55 10.01 -15.93
CA VAL A 86 4.25 11.20 -16.76
C VAL A 86 2.86 11.08 -17.35
N ASN A 87 2.54 9.95 -17.97
CA ASN A 87 1.24 9.71 -18.57
C ASN A 87 0.12 9.81 -17.54
N TRP A 88 0.32 9.26 -16.34
CA TRP A 88 -0.65 9.38 -15.24
C TRP A 88 -0.90 10.85 -14.87
N LEU A 89 0.16 11.61 -14.61
CA LEU A 89 0.07 13.03 -14.23
C LEU A 89 -0.56 13.91 -15.32
N CYS A 90 -0.35 13.56 -16.60
CA CYS A 90 -0.93 14.28 -17.73
C CYS A 90 -2.39 13.92 -18.02
N THR A 91 -2.85 12.71 -17.64
CA THR A 91 -4.21 12.25 -17.97
C THR A 91 -5.25 12.81 -17.00
N ASP A 92 -4.92 12.91 -15.73
CA ASP A 92 -5.90 13.20 -14.67
C ASP A 92 -6.14 14.70 -14.41
N ASP A 93 -5.66 15.61 -15.27
CA ASP A 93 -5.75 17.08 -15.11
C ASP A 93 -5.22 17.60 -13.75
N VAL A 94 -4.51 16.76 -12.98
CA VAL A 94 -3.99 17.09 -11.64
C VAL A 94 -2.98 18.24 -11.71
N TYR A 95 -2.31 18.39 -12.86
CA TYR A 95 -1.39 19.50 -13.14
C TYR A 95 -1.55 20.02 -14.58
N PRO A 96 -2.33 21.10 -14.81
CA PRO A 96 -2.62 21.67 -16.15
C PRO A 96 -1.40 22.16 -16.96
N GLY A 97 -0.17 22.01 -16.45
CA GLY A 97 1.07 22.39 -17.13
C GLY A 97 2.21 21.36 -17.03
N ALA A 98 1.99 20.21 -16.40
CA ALA A 98 3.04 19.19 -16.24
C ALA A 98 3.47 18.56 -17.58
N CYS A 99 2.54 18.48 -18.54
CA CYS A 99 2.82 17.89 -19.83
C CYS A 99 3.73 18.75 -20.73
N VAL A 100 3.79 20.06 -20.49
CA VAL A 100 4.59 21.00 -21.32
C VAL A 100 6.09 20.83 -21.07
N TYR A 101 6.49 20.35 -19.89
CA TYR A 101 7.91 20.17 -19.53
C TYR A 101 8.46 18.78 -19.83
N CYS A 102 7.60 17.80 -20.15
CA CYS A 102 8.03 16.40 -20.28
C CYS A 102 8.35 15.97 -21.72
N CYS A 103 7.96 16.75 -22.72
CA CYS A 103 8.19 16.49 -24.14
C CYS A 103 9.27 17.39 -24.78
N ALA A 104 10.09 18.08 -23.96
CA ALA A 104 11.18 18.95 -24.43
C ALA A 104 12.55 18.28 -24.32
#